data_AF-A0A0A6PIV4-F1
#
_entry.id   AF-A0A0A6PIV4-F1
#
_cell.length_a   1.000
_cell.length_b   1.000
_cell.length_c   1.000
_cell.angle_alpha   90.00
_cell.angle_beta   90.00
_cell.angle_gamma   90.00
#
_symmetry.space_group_name_H-M   'P 1'
#
loop_
_entity.id
_entity.type
_entity.pdbx_description
1 polymer ?
#
loop_
_entity_poly.entity_id
_entity_poly.type
_entity_poly.pdbx_seq_one_letter_code
_entity_poly.pdbx_strand_id
1 'polypeptide(L)'
;MWFWRFKVSDALDLFLELRKVQLQKKPATAELLNWLMALHEMFKDSNSIQYTYPDDLLRTLSILIKNTDDQDIAKDVFKDYLRKPQP
;
A
#
# COMPACT_ATOMS: atom_id res chain seq x y z
N MET A 1 -17.17 13.63 -4.28
CA MET A 1 -17.28 12.31 -3.61
C MET A 1 -16.47 11.33 -4.44
N TRP A 2 -15.18 11.15 -4.12
CA TRP A 2 -14.27 10.35 -4.94
C TRP A 2 -14.14 8.95 -4.35
N PHE A 3 -14.89 8.00 -4.91
CA PHE A 3 -14.78 6.57 -4.59
C PHE A 3 -13.54 5.97 -5.27
N TRP A 4 -12.36 6.18 -4.71
CA TRP A 4 -11.21 5.35 -5.04
C TRP A 4 -11.24 4.11 -4.15
N ARG A 5 -11.88 3.03 -4.63
CA ARG A 5 -11.73 1.71 -3.99
C ARG A 5 -10.37 1.18 -4.39
N PHE A 6 -9.41 1.24 -3.47
CA PHE A 6 -8.14 0.51 -3.59
C PHE A 6 -8.43 -0.99 -3.68
N LYS A 7 -8.04 -1.63 -4.78
CA LYS A 7 -8.29 -3.04 -5.07
C LYS A 7 -7.03 -3.88 -4.88
N VAL A 8 -7.20 -5.20 -4.93
CA VAL A 8 -6.08 -6.16 -4.93
C VAL A 8 -5.15 -5.93 -6.13
N SER A 9 -5.67 -5.52 -7.29
CA SER A 9 -4.85 -5.14 -8.44
C SER A 9 -3.95 -3.95 -8.13
N ASP A 10 -4.49 -2.92 -7.47
CA ASP A 10 -3.73 -1.72 -7.09
C ASP A 10 -2.62 -2.06 -6.08
N ALA A 11 -2.91 -2.99 -5.16
CA ALA A 11 -1.90 -3.52 -4.24
C ALA A 11 -0.77 -4.24 -4.99
N LEU A 12 -1.10 -5.09 -5.96
CA LEU A 12 -0.10 -5.81 -6.74
C LEU A 12 0.75 -4.87 -7.59
N ASP A 13 0.13 -3.89 -8.25
CA ASP A 13 0.84 -2.92 -9.09
C ASP A 13 1.77 -2.05 -8.26
N LEU A 14 1.31 -1.54 -7.11
CA LEU A 14 2.17 -0.83 -6.18
C LEU A 14 3.36 -1.69 -5.72
N PHE A 15 3.10 -2.95 -5.36
CA PHE A 15 4.17 -3.87 -4.94
C PHE A 15 5.23 -4.03 -6.04
N LEU A 16 4.81 -4.12 -7.31
CA LEU A 16 5.72 -4.18 -8.44
C LEU A 16 6.51 -2.88 -8.61
N GLU A 17 5.88 -1.71 -8.45
CA GLU A 17 6.55 -0.41 -8.49
C GLU A 17 7.60 -0.27 -7.37
N LEU A 18 7.28 -0.66 -6.13
CA LEU A 18 8.22 -0.66 -5.01
C LEU A 18 9.43 -1.56 -5.23
N ARG A 19 9.31 -2.61 -6.05
CA ARG A 19 10.45 -3.47 -6.42
C ARG A 19 11.32 -2.88 -7.53
N LYS A 20 10.83 -1.89 -8.27
CA LYS A 20 11.59 -1.18 -9.32
C LYS A 20 12.49 -0.09 -8.73
N VAL A 21 12.11 0.52 -7.61
CA VAL A 21 12.91 1.57 -6.97
C VAL A 21 14.10 0.99 -6.17
N GLN A 22 15.07 1.85 -5.87
CA GLN A 22 16.27 1.49 -5.11
C GLN A 22 15.97 1.52 -3.60
N LEU A 23 15.37 0.45 -3.10
CA LEU A 23 15.26 0.18 -1.66
C LEU A 23 16.47 -0.62 -1.20
N GLN A 24 16.95 -0.38 0.03
CA GLN A 24 17.99 -1.19 0.65
C GLN A 24 17.53 -2.65 0.76
N LYS A 25 16.27 -2.87 1.12
CA LYS A 25 15.62 -4.19 1.08
C LYS A 25 14.30 -4.13 0.32
N LYS A 26 14.24 -4.83 -0.81
CA LYS A 26 13.00 -4.97 -1.58
C LYS A 26 11.99 -5.86 -0.84
N PRO A 27 10.68 -5.53 -0.89
CA PRO A 27 9.65 -6.39 -0.31
C PRO A 27 9.61 -7.72 -1.06
N ALA A 28 9.48 -8.83 -0.32
CA ALA A 28 9.33 -10.15 -0.91
C ALA A 28 7.84 -10.58 -0.91
N THR A 29 7.59 -11.76 -1.46
CA THR A 29 6.23 -12.32 -1.58
C THR A 29 5.57 -12.51 -0.21
N ALA A 30 6.34 -12.82 0.83
CA ALA A 30 5.81 -12.99 2.19
C ALA A 30 5.25 -11.67 2.75
N GLU A 31 5.97 -10.56 2.57
CA GLU A 31 5.48 -9.24 2.96
C GLU A 31 4.25 -8.82 2.15
N LEU A 32 4.19 -9.14 0.85
CA LEU A 32 3.00 -8.93 0.03
C LEU A 32 1.78 -9.69 0.58
N LEU A 33 1.93 -10.98 0.89
CA LEU A 33 0.83 -11.79 1.42
C LEU A 33 0.31 -11.23 2.76
N ASN A 34 1.21 -10.89 3.68
CA ASN A 34 0.84 -10.28 4.95
C ASN A 34 0.12 -8.94 4.74
N TRP A 35 0.55 -8.15 3.76
CA TRP A 35 -0.07 -6.88 3.44
C TRP A 35 -1.47 -7.05 2.86
N LEU A 36 -1.66 -7.99 1.91
CA LEU A 36 -2.98 -8.32 1.36
C LEU A 36 -3.96 -8.79 2.45
N MET A 37 -3.50 -9.57 3.43
CA MET A 37 -4.30 -9.97 4.59
C MET A 37 -4.72 -8.74 5.42
N ALA A 38 -3.78 -7.84 5.73
CA ALA A 38 -4.10 -6.62 6.48
C ALA A 38 -5.10 -5.72 5.74
N LEU A 39 -4.93 -5.56 4.42
CA LEU A 39 -5.89 -4.83 3.59
C LEU A 39 -7.27 -5.48 3.60
N HIS A 40 -7.34 -6.82 3.48
CA HIS A 40 -8.60 -7.54 3.56
C HIS A 40 -9.30 -7.29 4.90
N GLU A 41 -8.57 -7.38 6.01
CA GLU A 41 -9.09 -7.11 7.35
C GLU A 41 -9.57 -5.66 7.52
N MET A 42 -8.90 -4.68 6.87
CA MET A 42 -9.32 -3.28 6.89
C MET A 42 -10.59 -3.01 6.07
N PHE A 43 -10.82 -3.76 4.99
CA PHE A 43 -11.95 -3.52 4.07
C PHE A 43 -13.13 -4.46 4.25
N LYS A 44 -13.00 -5.56 5.01
CA LYS A 44 -14.06 -6.58 5.17
C LYS A 44 -15.27 -6.08 5.95
N ASP A 45 -15.07 -5.17 6.91
CA ASP A 45 -16.13 -4.68 7.78
C ASP A 45 -16.54 -3.26 7.38
N SER A 46 -17.51 -3.14 6.47
CA SER A 46 -18.07 -1.85 6.03
C SER A 46 -18.67 -0.97 7.14
N ASN A 47 -18.77 -1.49 8.37
CA ASN A 47 -19.38 -0.86 9.53
C ASN A 47 -18.40 -0.53 10.67
N SER A 48 -17.13 -0.91 10.59
CA SER A 48 -16.15 -0.66 11.67
C SER A 48 -15.11 0.37 11.23
N ILE A 49 -15.17 1.53 11.89
CA ILE A 49 -14.13 2.57 11.95
C ILE A 49 -13.94 3.35 10.63
N GLN A 50 -14.00 4.67 10.75
CA GLN A 50 -13.83 5.63 9.65
C GLN A 50 -12.45 5.46 9.01
N TYR A 51 -12.38 4.65 7.96
CA TYR A 51 -11.21 4.58 7.09
C TYR A 51 -10.91 5.97 6.53
N THR A 52 -9.74 6.49 6.88
CA THR A 52 -9.25 7.76 6.36
C THR A 52 -8.32 7.49 5.19
N TYR A 53 -8.89 7.48 3.99
CA TYR A 53 -8.11 7.40 2.77
C TYR A 53 -7.34 8.71 2.52
N PRO A 54 -6.05 8.68 2.14
CA PRO A 54 -5.17 7.52 1.98
C PRO A 54 -4.28 7.22 3.21
N ASP A 55 -4.45 7.93 4.32
CA ASP A 55 -3.56 7.87 5.49
C ASP A 55 -3.49 6.49 6.14
N ASP A 56 -4.64 5.82 6.31
CA ASP A 56 -4.66 4.47 6.88
C ASP A 56 -3.97 3.45 5.97
N LEU A 57 -4.09 3.63 4.66
CA LEU A 57 -3.41 2.80 3.68
C LEU A 57 -1.89 3.04 3.70
N LEU A 58 -1.45 4.28 3.83
CA LEU A 58 -0.03 4.64 4.01
C LEU A 58 0.57 3.98 5.27
N ARG A 59 -0.17 3.89 6.37
CA ARG A 59 0.30 3.24 7.61
C ARG A 59 0.62 1.75 7.41
N THR A 60 -0.09 1.08 6.50
CA THR A 60 0.15 -0.34 6.19
C THR A 60 1.42 -0.59 5.38
N LEU A 61 2.07 0.43 4.79
CA LEU A 61 3.33 0.24 4.04
C LEU A 61 4.46 -0.32 4.89
N SER A 62 4.43 -0.11 6.20
CA SER A 62 5.35 -0.73 7.16
C SER A 62 5.27 -2.27 7.18
N ILE A 63 4.20 -2.86 6.63
CA ILE A 63 4.08 -4.31 6.44
C ILE A 63 4.98 -4.78 5.29
N LEU A 64 5.02 -4.01 4.20
CA LEU A 64 5.87 -4.24 3.04
C LEU A 64 7.35 -3.93 3.32
N ILE A 65 7.60 -2.76 3.93
CA ILE A 65 8.92 -2.18 4.05
C ILE A 65 9.24 -1.96 5.53
N LYS A 66 10.18 -2.74 6.06
CA LYS A 66 10.51 -2.72 7.50
C LYS A 66 11.53 -1.66 7.89
N ASN A 67 12.42 -1.27 6.98
CA ASN A 67 13.43 -0.24 7.21
C ASN A 67 12.78 1.16 7.12
N THR A 68 13.00 2.00 8.13
CA THR A 68 12.51 3.38 8.18
C THR A 68 12.96 4.24 6.99
N ASP A 69 14.22 4.12 6.57
CA ASP A 69 14.76 4.90 5.44
C ASP A 69 14.03 4.53 4.13
N ASP A 70 13.79 3.23 3.92
CA ASP A 70 13.06 2.73 2.76
C ASP A 70 11.56 3.07 2.84
N GLN A 71 11.00 3.27 4.04
CA GLN A 71 9.59 3.63 4.21
C GLN A 71 9.29 5.03 3.68
N ASP A 72 10.20 5.99 3.80
CA ASP A 72 9.97 7.33 3.28
C ASP A 72 9.95 7.32 1.74
N ILE A 73 10.87 6.59 1.11
CA ILE A 73 10.85 6.34 -0.33
C ILE A 73 9.54 5.64 -0.73
N ALA A 74 9.12 4.62 0.01
CA ALA A 74 7.88 3.89 -0.28
C ALA A 74 6.63 4.75 -0.17
N LYS A 75 6.57 5.67 0.81
CA LYS A 75 5.46 6.64 0.95
C LYS A 75 5.38 7.56 -0.24
N ASP A 76 6.51 8.01 -0.79
CA ASP A 76 6.52 8.90 -1.95
C ASP A 76 6.08 8.18 -3.22
N VAL A 77 6.61 6.97 -3.47
CA VAL A 77 6.14 6.09 -4.56
C VAL A 77 4.63 5.85 -4.45
N PHE A 78 4.13 5.62 -3.24
CA PHE A 78 2.72 5.40 -3.00
C PHE A 78 1.86 6.63 -3.28
N LYS A 79 2.25 7.81 -2.78
CA LYS A 79 1.54 9.07 -3.05
C LYS A 79 1.49 9.36 -4.54
N ASP A 80 2.60 9.12 -5.24
CA ASP A 80 2.67 9.31 -6.69
C ASP A 80 1.81 8.29 -7.43
N TYR A 81 1.75 7.04 -6.96
CA TYR A 81 0.83 6.03 -7.48
C TYR A 81 -0.64 6.48 -7.35
N LEU A 82 -1.04 6.96 -6.17
CA LEU A 82 -2.41 7.43 -5.93
C LEU A 82 -2.83 8.65 -6.75
N ARG A 83 -1.85 9.48 -7.17
CA ARG A 83 -2.08 10.65 -8.04
C ARG A 83 -2.25 10.27 -9.51
N LYS A 84 -1.74 9.09 -9.92
CA LYS A 84 -1.85 8.63 -11.30
C LYS A 84 -3.27 8.11 -11.56
N PRO A 85 -3.84 8.39 -12.75
CA PRO A 85 -5.04 7.70 -13.20
C PRO A 85 -4.72 6.20 -13.27
N GLN A 86 -5.49 5.40 -12.54
CA GLN A 86 -5.38 3.95 -12.63
C GLN A 86 -5.93 3.52 -14.00
N PRO A 87 -5.29 2.55 -14.69
CA PRO A 87 -5.76 2.04 -15.97
C PRO A 87 -7.14 1.37 -15.89
#